data_AF-A0A8J8P4Y7-F1
#
_entry.id   AF-A0A8J8P4Y7-F1
#
_cell.length_a   1.000
_cell.length_b   1.000
_cell.length_c   1.000
_cell.angle_alpha   90.00
_cell.angle_beta   90.00
_cell.angle_gamma   90.00
#
_symmetry.space_group_name_H-M   'P 1'
#
loop_
_entity.id
_entity.type
_entity.pdbx_description
1 polymer ?
#
loop_
_entity_poly.entity_id
_entity_poly.type
_entity_poly.pdbx_seq_one_letter_code
_entity_poly.pdbx_strand_id
1 'polypeptide(L)'
;MTVFFRILMNHFQLLTLTASFDLEWPSQLQQFFSATKPVSEVSTQFLSVDCFLDKRTSNLNQGILSSLIDPDSNYVFRIFFQKLIILGFSPFMVVAGSFFIWNCIFFYQDWKNKDSLTDSQINDSARVAIIPGETDAETHKTTMVTQAPTLIKKGTFGGSLKQSFTVQKEQLIHAEKIQKDKKQGRIIATIIIVLFLVHPTITSTMFNAFSCQNIDGTERLYEDLQVICYQKSHQIIAYSVGIPSLILWGLGIPTYGLLLVYRNRKELMKFEVKEKYGFLYNGYRNPQAYFWEFIIMYRKIVIIFIQVFLAQSGKIVQALSTLLFLILCLSATAVKQPFQNLPLNSLESISLMSSAITVYCGLFYIADASFKAESDFSMTNDSKLFLF
;
A
#
# COMPACT_ATOMS: atom_id res chain seq x y z
N MET A 1 9.02 -5.33 6.80
CA MET A 1 8.11 -4.61 7.72
C MET A 1 7.89 -5.47 8.95
N THR A 2 8.07 -4.96 10.17
CA THR A 2 7.80 -5.73 11.40
C THR A 2 6.30 -5.84 11.64
N VAL A 3 5.86 -6.85 12.39
CA VAL A 3 4.45 -7.06 12.73
C VAL A 3 3.85 -5.83 13.44
N PHE A 4 4.64 -5.22 14.33
CA PHE A 4 4.28 -3.99 15.05
C PHE A 4 3.93 -2.83 14.10
N PHE A 5 4.79 -2.55 13.12
CA PHE A 5 4.52 -1.47 12.16
C PHE A 5 3.22 -1.70 11.39
N ARG A 6 2.85 -2.95 11.06
CA ARG A 6 1.57 -3.23 10.40
C ARG A 6 0.37 -2.89 11.29
N ILE A 7 0.41 -3.27 12.57
CA ILE A 7 -0.64 -2.93 13.54
C ILE A 7 -0.76 -1.41 13.68
N LEU A 8 0.37 -0.72 13.79
CA LEU A 8 0.42 0.75 13.86
C LEU A 8 -0.16 1.40 12.60
N MET A 9 0.20 0.92 11.41
CA MET A 9 -0.38 1.45 10.16
C MET A 9 -1.88 1.18 10.07
N ASN A 10 -2.34 0.00 10.49
CA ASN A 10 -3.75 -0.33 10.54
C ASN A 10 -4.51 0.60 11.51
N HIS A 11 -3.91 0.98 12.63
CA HIS A 11 -4.45 1.94 13.57
C HIS A 11 -4.59 3.34 12.94
N PHE A 12 -3.53 3.88 12.32
CA PHE A 12 -3.60 5.18 11.67
C PHE A 12 -4.60 5.22 10.51
N GLN A 13 -4.67 4.16 9.70
CA GLN A 13 -5.67 4.05 8.65
C GLN A 13 -7.11 4.03 9.20
N LEU A 14 -7.33 3.34 10.33
CA LEU A 14 -8.64 3.31 10.99
C LEU A 14 -9.01 4.68 11.60
N LEU A 15 -8.04 5.39 12.18
CA LEU A 15 -8.25 6.75 12.68
C LEU A 15 -8.63 7.72 11.54
N THR A 16 -7.96 7.63 10.38
CA THR A 16 -8.29 8.47 9.22
C THR A 16 -9.70 8.19 8.69
N LEU A 17 -10.11 6.91 8.63
CA LEU A 17 -11.49 6.54 8.30
C LEU A 17 -12.50 7.03 9.35
N THR A 18 -12.10 7.06 10.62
CA THR A 18 -12.95 7.63 11.68
C THR A 18 -13.07 9.15 11.53
N ALA A 19 -11.99 9.83 11.16
CA ALA A 19 -11.97 11.27 10.97
C ALA A 19 -12.78 11.73 9.74
N SER A 20 -13.08 10.84 8.79
CA SER A 20 -13.90 11.15 7.62
C SER A 20 -15.41 11.09 7.88
N PHE A 21 -15.85 10.65 9.06
CA PHE A 21 -17.23 10.85 9.47
C PHE A 21 -17.46 12.34 9.79
N ASP A 22 -18.55 12.90 9.28
CA ASP A 22 -18.95 14.29 9.50
C ASP A 22 -19.64 14.48 10.87
N LEU A 23 -18.92 14.15 11.95
CA LEU A 23 -19.44 14.19 13.32
C LEU A 23 -19.21 15.53 14.03
N GLU A 24 -18.96 16.61 13.28
CA GLU A 24 -18.74 17.97 13.83
C GLU A 24 -17.70 18.00 14.96
N TRP A 25 -16.57 17.32 14.77
CA TRP A 25 -15.58 17.11 15.82
C TRP A 25 -15.11 18.41 16.50
N PRO A 26 -14.86 18.40 17.82
CA PRO A 26 -14.27 19.55 18.53
C PRO A 26 -12.86 19.87 18.00
N SER A 27 -12.46 21.14 18.09
CA SER A 27 -11.21 21.66 17.53
C SER A 27 -9.95 20.87 17.94
N GLN A 28 -9.91 20.35 19.16
CA GLN A 28 -8.80 19.55 19.69
C GLN A 28 -8.66 18.21 18.93
N LEU A 29 -9.78 17.54 18.64
CA LEU A 29 -9.78 16.30 17.86
C LEU A 29 -9.47 16.57 16.38
N GLN A 30 -9.94 17.68 15.83
CA GLN A 30 -9.59 18.08 14.46
C GLN A 30 -8.08 18.29 14.30
N GLN A 31 -7.41 18.90 15.29
CA GLN A 31 -5.95 19.05 15.29
C GLN A 31 -5.23 17.70 15.37
N PHE A 32 -5.68 16.80 16.25
CA PHE A 32 -5.12 15.45 16.35
C PHE A 32 -5.28 14.65 15.06
N PHE A 33 -6.47 14.67 14.45
CA PHE A 33 -6.70 14.02 13.15
C PHE A 33 -5.85 14.64 12.06
N SER A 34 -5.69 15.96 12.04
CA SER A 34 -4.86 16.66 11.06
C SER A 34 -3.37 16.31 11.20
N ALA A 35 -2.88 16.02 12.41
CA ALA A 35 -1.52 15.53 12.62
C ALA A 35 -1.36 14.05 12.22
N THR A 36 -2.43 13.25 12.34
CA THR A 36 -2.44 11.80 12.05
C THR A 36 -2.63 11.51 10.56
N LYS A 37 -3.41 12.34 9.85
CA LYS A 37 -3.70 12.22 8.41
C LYS A 37 -2.41 12.07 7.59
N PRO A 38 -1.40 12.97 7.69
CA PRO A 38 -0.14 12.81 6.99
C PRO A 38 0.57 11.51 7.29
N VAL A 39 0.52 10.95 8.51
CA VAL A 39 1.24 9.70 8.83
C VAL A 39 0.55 8.47 8.21
N SER A 40 -0.79 8.49 8.22
CA SER A 40 -1.59 7.48 7.51
C SER A 40 -1.37 7.55 6.00
N GLU A 41 -1.20 8.77 5.48
CA GLU A 41 -0.93 9.06 4.08
C GLU A 41 0.54 8.90 3.72
N VAL A 42 1.51 9.09 4.60
CA VAL A 42 2.97 8.91 4.36
C VAL A 42 3.23 7.47 3.89
N SER A 43 2.42 6.53 4.40
CA SER A 43 2.42 5.14 3.96
C SER A 43 1.85 4.93 2.55
N THR A 44 1.09 5.88 2.02
CA THR A 44 0.46 5.90 0.69
C THR A 44 0.92 7.09 -0.20
N GLN A 45 1.83 7.94 0.31
CA GLN A 45 2.22 9.27 -0.21
C GLN A 45 3.17 9.23 -1.39
N PHE A 46 3.45 8.06 -1.94
CA PHE A 46 4.08 7.98 -3.26
C PHE A 46 3.26 8.72 -4.33
N LEU A 47 1.99 9.03 -4.04
CA LEU A 47 1.06 9.75 -4.92
C LEU A 47 0.64 11.08 -4.29
N SER A 48 1.57 12.03 -4.10
CA SER A 48 1.25 13.47 -3.91
C SER A 48 0.73 14.08 -5.22
N VAL A 49 -0.37 13.50 -5.72
CA VAL A 49 -1.04 13.92 -6.94
C VAL A 49 -1.79 15.22 -6.66
N ASP A 50 -2.36 15.37 -5.47
CA ASP A 50 -3.15 16.56 -5.09
C ASP A 50 -2.32 17.85 -5.18
N CYS A 51 -1.07 17.88 -4.70
CA CYS A 51 -0.16 19.03 -4.82
C CYS A 51 0.32 19.27 -6.27
N PHE A 52 0.55 18.19 -7.03
CA PHE A 52 0.99 18.30 -8.43
C PHE A 52 -0.13 18.75 -9.38
N LEU A 53 -1.38 18.36 -9.09
CA LEU A 53 -2.55 18.71 -9.89
C LEU A 53 -3.03 20.13 -9.61
N ASP A 54 -2.99 20.58 -8.36
CA ASP A 54 -3.32 21.96 -8.00
C ASP A 54 -2.41 22.98 -8.74
N LYS A 55 -1.11 22.67 -8.82
CA LYS A 55 -0.13 23.48 -9.56
C LYS A 55 -0.32 23.45 -11.08
N ARG A 56 -0.95 22.42 -11.65
CA ARG A 56 -1.18 22.33 -13.10
C ARG A 56 -2.42 23.14 -13.52
N THR A 57 -3.46 23.13 -12.69
CA THR A 57 -4.70 23.91 -12.90
C THR A 57 -4.44 25.42 -12.88
N SER A 58 -3.55 25.90 -11.99
CA SER A 58 -3.19 27.33 -11.94
C SER A 58 -2.43 27.80 -13.18
N ASN A 59 -1.61 26.94 -13.81
CA ASN A 59 -0.88 27.27 -15.04
C ASN A 59 -1.75 27.19 -16.30
N LEU A 60 -2.83 26.41 -16.31
CA LEU A 60 -3.78 26.31 -17.43
C LEU A 60 -4.75 27.51 -17.50
N ASN A 61 -4.87 28.30 -16.43
CA ASN A 61 -5.66 29.53 -16.40
C ASN A 61 -4.95 30.74 -17.02
N GLN A 62 -3.75 30.58 -17.58
CA GLN A 62 -3.06 31.67 -18.27
C GLN A 62 -3.09 31.49 -19.80
N GLY A 63 -4.16 32.04 -20.39
CA GLY A 63 -4.14 32.57 -21.75
C GLY A 63 -4.69 31.66 -22.86
N ILE A 64 -5.80 32.11 -23.46
CA ILE A 64 -6.26 31.86 -24.84
C ILE A 64 -7.19 30.65 -25.08
N LEU A 65 -7.22 29.60 -24.24
CA LEU A 65 -8.07 28.42 -24.52
C LEU A 65 -9.49 28.45 -23.90
N SER A 66 -9.81 29.42 -23.03
CA SER A 66 -11.09 29.46 -22.28
C SER A 66 -12.28 29.99 -23.08
N SER A 67 -12.08 30.49 -24.30
CA SER A 67 -13.16 31.04 -25.15
C SER A 67 -13.63 30.12 -26.27
N LEU A 68 -13.00 28.95 -26.46
CA LEU A 68 -13.32 28.03 -27.57
C LEU A 68 -13.74 26.62 -27.12
N ILE A 69 -13.87 26.39 -25.82
CA ILE A 69 -14.24 25.07 -25.27
C ILE A 69 -15.54 25.19 -24.50
N ASP A 70 -16.54 24.37 -24.86
CA ASP A 70 -17.82 24.26 -24.17
C ASP A 70 -17.64 24.18 -22.63
N PRO A 71 -18.49 24.87 -21.85
CA PRO A 71 -18.43 24.81 -20.39
C PRO A 71 -18.58 23.39 -19.82
N ASP A 72 -19.16 22.45 -20.58
CA ASP A 72 -19.26 21.03 -20.25
C ASP A 72 -17.91 20.27 -20.27
N SER A 73 -16.91 20.72 -21.05
CA SER A 73 -15.60 20.04 -21.10
C SER A 73 -14.79 20.27 -19.82
N ASN A 74 -15.01 21.39 -19.11
CA ASN A 74 -14.31 21.69 -17.86
C ASN A 74 -14.71 20.75 -16.71
N TYR A 75 -15.85 20.05 -16.84
CA TYR A 75 -16.33 19.12 -15.82
C TYR A 75 -15.44 17.87 -15.70
N VAL A 76 -14.95 17.30 -16.82
CA VAL A 76 -14.10 16.09 -16.81
C VAL A 76 -12.69 16.40 -16.29
N PHE A 77 -12.21 17.63 -16.48
CA PHE A 77 -10.91 18.10 -16.00
C PHE A 77 -10.90 18.48 -14.51
N ARG A 78 -12.01 18.32 -13.79
CA ARG A 78 -12.01 18.52 -12.34
C ARG A 78 -11.03 17.57 -11.67
N ILE A 79 -10.31 18.11 -10.68
CA ILE A 79 -9.28 17.40 -9.91
C ILE A 79 -9.83 16.09 -9.33
N PHE A 80 -11.10 16.10 -8.90
CA PHE A 80 -11.79 14.91 -8.39
C PHE A 80 -11.82 13.75 -9.39
N PHE A 81 -12.26 13.97 -10.64
CA PHE A 81 -12.35 12.90 -11.63
C PHE A 81 -10.96 12.43 -12.11
N GLN A 82 -10.02 13.36 -12.23
CA GLN A 82 -8.64 13.00 -12.54
C GLN A 82 -8.03 12.12 -11.44
N LYS A 83 -8.29 12.42 -10.17
CA LYS A 83 -7.88 11.62 -9.01
C LYS A 83 -8.46 10.20 -9.07
N LEU A 84 -9.75 10.06 -9.41
CA LEU A 84 -10.39 8.74 -9.59
C LEU A 84 -9.72 7.93 -10.70
N ILE A 85 -9.43 8.54 -11.85
CA ILE A 85 -8.78 7.83 -12.96
C ILE A 85 -7.37 7.39 -12.56
N ILE A 86 -6.56 8.30 -12.00
CA ILE A 86 -5.19 8.00 -11.58
C ILE A 86 -5.16 6.88 -10.52
N LEU A 87 -6.03 6.95 -9.51
CA LEU A 87 -6.11 5.92 -8.48
C LEU A 87 -6.72 4.61 -8.99
N GLY A 88 -7.58 4.64 -10.00
CA GLY A 88 -8.09 3.44 -10.67
C GLY A 88 -6.98 2.66 -11.40
N PHE A 89 -6.01 3.38 -11.98
CA PHE A 89 -4.84 2.77 -12.65
C PHE A 89 -3.64 2.51 -11.72
N SER A 90 -3.66 3.05 -10.49
CA SER A 90 -2.58 2.92 -9.50
C SER A 90 -2.07 1.49 -9.29
N PRO A 91 -2.91 0.44 -9.15
CA PRO A 91 -2.42 -0.93 -8.96
C PRO A 91 -1.53 -1.42 -10.10
N PHE A 92 -1.84 -1.06 -11.35
CA PHE A 92 -1.02 -1.40 -12.51
C PHE A 92 0.31 -0.64 -12.50
N MET A 93 0.27 0.65 -12.15
CA MET A 93 1.48 1.49 -12.02
C MET A 93 2.42 0.96 -10.93
N VAL A 94 1.87 0.51 -9.79
CA VAL A 94 2.64 -0.10 -8.70
C VAL A 94 3.34 -1.38 -9.15
N VAL A 95 2.64 -2.23 -9.90
CA VAL A 95 3.23 -3.47 -10.45
C VAL A 95 4.36 -3.13 -11.41
N ALA A 96 4.10 -2.27 -12.40
CA ALA A 96 5.10 -1.88 -13.40
C ALA A 96 6.33 -1.22 -12.75
N GLY A 97 6.12 -0.28 -11.82
CA GLY A 97 7.18 0.40 -11.09
C GLY A 97 8.01 -0.55 -10.23
N SER A 98 7.38 -1.50 -9.54
CA SER A 98 8.09 -2.50 -8.73
C SER A 98 8.97 -3.40 -9.60
N PHE A 99 8.47 -3.84 -10.75
CA PHE A 99 9.26 -4.62 -11.71
C PHE A 99 10.44 -3.81 -12.24
N PHE A 100 10.23 -2.55 -12.62
CA PHE A 100 11.29 -1.68 -13.11
C PHE A 100 12.39 -1.46 -12.07
N ILE A 101 12.01 -1.04 -10.85
CA ILE A 101 12.94 -0.77 -9.74
C ILE A 101 13.82 -1.99 -9.44
N TRP A 102 13.22 -3.16 -9.28
CA TRP A 102 13.99 -4.37 -8.99
C TRP A 102 14.87 -4.78 -10.17
N ASN A 103 14.42 -4.63 -11.42
CA ASN A 103 15.29 -4.91 -12.57
C ASN A 103 16.51 -3.97 -12.60
N CYS A 104 16.33 -2.68 -12.31
CA CYS A 104 17.44 -1.73 -12.19
C CYS A 104 18.40 -2.09 -11.04
N ILE A 105 17.88 -2.45 -9.86
CA ILE A 105 18.71 -2.86 -8.71
C ILE A 105 19.51 -4.12 -9.05
N PHE A 106 18.88 -5.13 -9.66
CA PHE A 106 19.57 -6.36 -10.03
C PHE A 106 20.61 -6.13 -11.12
N PHE A 107 20.31 -5.28 -12.10
CA PHE A 107 21.27 -4.89 -13.12
C PHE A 107 22.48 -4.18 -12.51
N TYR A 108 22.26 -3.23 -11.60
CA TYR A 108 23.33 -2.55 -10.88
C TYR A 108 24.17 -3.50 -10.02
N GLN A 109 23.54 -4.48 -9.36
CA GLN A 109 24.24 -5.52 -8.60
C GLN A 109 25.10 -6.42 -9.49
N ASP A 110 24.58 -6.82 -10.66
CA ASP A 110 25.33 -7.64 -11.62
C ASP A 110 26.53 -6.88 -12.20
N TRP A 111 26.33 -5.61 -12.56
CA TRP A 111 27.39 -4.72 -13.03
C TRP A 111 28.50 -4.58 -11.98
N LYS A 112 28.14 -4.24 -10.73
CA LYS A 112 29.11 -4.09 -9.64
C LYS A 112 29.86 -5.39 -9.32
N ASN A 113 29.18 -6.54 -9.38
CA ASN A 113 29.83 -7.84 -9.12
C ASN A 113 30.84 -8.19 -10.21
N LYS A 114 30.56 -7.88 -11.49
CA LYS A 114 31.51 -8.09 -12.60
C LYS A 114 32.77 -7.26 -12.43
N ASP A 115 32.65 -6.00 -12.03
CA ASP A 115 33.82 -5.16 -11.75
C ASP A 115 34.66 -5.75 -10.61
N SER A 116 34.03 -6.19 -9.51
CA SER A 116 34.75 -6.79 -8.37
C SER A 116 35.47 -8.12 -8.69
N LEU A 117 34.90 -8.94 -9.58
CA LEU A 117 35.54 -10.18 -10.06
C LEU A 117 36.72 -9.86 -10.98
N THR A 118 36.59 -8.81 -11.79
CA THR A 118 37.68 -8.34 -12.66
C THR A 118 38.85 -7.83 -11.84
N ASP A 119 38.60 -7.06 -10.78
CA ASP A 119 39.63 -6.58 -9.85
C ASP A 119 40.30 -7.72 -9.07
N SER A 120 39.57 -8.76 -8.66
CA SER A 120 40.15 -9.91 -7.97
C SER A 120 41.04 -10.74 -8.90
N GLN A 121 40.60 -10.98 -10.14
CA GLN A 121 41.41 -11.70 -11.14
C GLN A 121 42.68 -10.92 -11.52
N ILE A 122 42.61 -9.60 -11.57
CA ILE A 122 43.78 -8.72 -11.78
C ILE A 122 44.74 -8.80 -10.57
N ASN A 123 44.23 -8.74 -9.34
CA ASN A 123 45.06 -8.84 -8.13
C ASN A 123 45.73 -10.22 -7.96
N ASP A 124 45.04 -11.31 -8.30
CA ASP A 124 45.62 -12.66 -8.26
C ASP A 124 46.66 -12.85 -9.37
N SER A 125 46.43 -12.29 -10.57
CA SER A 125 47.42 -12.28 -11.65
C SER A 125 48.66 -11.45 -11.28
N ALA A 126 48.47 -10.33 -10.57
CA ALA A 126 49.57 -9.50 -10.07
C ALA A 126 50.35 -10.17 -8.93
N ARG A 127 49.71 -10.97 -8.07
CA ARG A 127 50.38 -11.73 -7.00
C ARG A 127 51.26 -12.86 -7.53
N VAL A 128 50.87 -13.53 -8.60
CA VAL A 128 51.71 -14.56 -9.24
C VAL A 128 52.94 -13.96 -9.92
N ALA A 129 52.87 -12.70 -10.37
CA ALA A 129 54.00 -11.98 -10.96
C ALA A 129 55.04 -11.48 -9.93
N ILE A 130 54.72 -11.50 -8.63
CA ILE A 130 55.59 -11.01 -7.54
C ILE A 130 55.96 -12.19 -6.64
N ILE A 131 56.78 -13.12 -7.14
CA ILE A 131 57.57 -14.03 -6.30
C ILE A 131 59.03 -13.54 -6.40
N PRO A 132 59.67 -13.09 -5.31
CA PRO A 132 61.08 -12.71 -5.36
C PRO A 132 61.91 -13.97 -5.61
N GLY A 133 62.68 -13.96 -6.71
CA GLY A 133 63.72 -14.95 -6.93
C GLY A 133 64.81 -14.83 -5.87
N GLU A 134 65.15 -15.97 -5.28
CA GLU A 134 66.32 -16.17 -4.43
C GLU A 134 67.58 -15.70 -5.16
N THR A 135 68.34 -14.82 -4.49
CA THR A 135 69.58 -14.25 -5.02
C THR A 135 70.72 -15.25 -4.82
N ASP A 136 71.06 -15.98 -5.88
CA ASP A 136 72.39 -16.56 -6.02
C ASP A 136 73.14 -15.82 -7.14
N ALA A 137 74.27 -15.24 -6.74
CA ALA A 137 75.17 -14.52 -7.60
C ALA A 137 75.89 -15.48 -8.56
N GLU A 138 75.74 -15.28 -9.86
CA GLU A 138 76.84 -15.01 -10.80
C GLU A 138 76.37 -15.01 -12.26
N THR A 139 76.78 -13.97 -12.99
CA THR A 139 76.79 -13.82 -14.46
C THR A 139 75.47 -13.60 -15.22
N HIS A 140 75.19 -12.33 -15.53
CA HIS A 140 74.09 -11.82 -16.34
C HIS A 140 74.26 -12.08 -17.85
N LYS A 141 73.36 -12.88 -18.42
CA LYS A 141 72.81 -12.72 -19.79
C LYS A 141 71.37 -13.27 -19.82
N THR A 142 70.39 -12.38 -19.72
CA THR A 142 68.97 -12.74 -19.80
C THR A 142 68.54 -12.83 -21.27
N THR A 143 68.50 -14.04 -21.81
CA THR A 143 67.77 -14.34 -23.06
C THR A 143 66.28 -14.29 -22.75
N MET A 144 65.52 -13.43 -23.43
CA MET A 144 64.06 -13.41 -23.38
C MET A 144 63.51 -14.75 -23.91
N VAL A 145 62.85 -15.52 -23.05
CA VAL A 145 62.00 -16.64 -23.48
C VAL A 145 60.55 -16.19 -23.31
N THR A 146 59.96 -15.66 -24.39
CA THR A 146 58.51 -15.59 -24.55
C THR A 146 57.97 -16.99 -24.81
N GLN A 147 57.31 -17.60 -23.82
CA GLN A 147 56.45 -18.76 -24.07
C GLN A 147 54.98 -18.33 -24.05
N ALA A 148 54.38 -18.33 -25.23
CA ALA A 148 52.95 -18.34 -25.44
C ALA A 148 52.32 -19.64 -24.90
N PRO A 149 51.05 -19.64 -24.47
CA PRO A 149 50.42 -20.81 -23.89
C PRO A 149 50.16 -21.87 -24.99
N THR A 150 50.94 -22.94 -24.96
CA THR A 150 50.73 -24.11 -25.82
C THR A 150 49.48 -24.90 -25.44
N LEU A 151 48.65 -25.13 -26.46
CA LEU A 151 47.49 -26.03 -26.51
C LEU A 151 47.74 -27.36 -25.78
N ILE A 152 46.81 -27.70 -24.89
CA ILE A 152 46.70 -28.98 -24.17
C ILE A 152 46.65 -30.13 -25.18
N LYS A 153 47.70 -30.96 -25.20
CA LYS A 153 47.74 -32.21 -25.97
C LYS A 153 46.82 -33.26 -25.33
N LYS A 154 46.05 -33.94 -26.20
CA LYS A 154 45.21 -35.11 -25.93
C LYS A 154 45.93 -36.14 -25.04
N GLY A 155 45.40 -36.35 -23.84
CA GLY A 155 45.70 -37.48 -22.98
C GLY A 155 44.38 -38.05 -22.44
N THR A 156 44.22 -39.35 -22.55
CA THR A 156 43.09 -40.16 -22.07
C THR A 156 42.83 -39.92 -20.57
N PHE A 157 41.87 -39.06 -20.25
CA PHE A 157 41.48 -38.72 -18.87
C PHE A 157 40.08 -39.28 -18.59
N GLY A 158 40.02 -40.49 -18.05
CA GLY A 158 38.80 -41.26 -17.81
C GLY A 158 38.09 -40.90 -16.49
N GLY A 159 36.75 -40.82 -16.54
CA GLY A 159 35.83 -40.94 -15.40
C GLY A 159 35.76 -39.75 -14.44
N SER A 160 36.82 -39.52 -13.65
CA SER A 160 36.78 -38.69 -12.44
C SER A 160 36.62 -37.19 -12.72
N LEU A 161 37.31 -36.67 -13.75
CA LEU A 161 37.24 -35.24 -14.11
C LEU A 161 35.91 -34.86 -14.78
N LYS A 162 35.29 -35.81 -15.51
CA LYS A 162 33.92 -35.66 -16.03
C LYS A 162 32.91 -35.55 -14.89
N GLN A 163 33.08 -36.35 -13.83
CA GLN A 163 32.20 -36.34 -12.67
C GLN A 163 32.36 -35.03 -11.87
N SER A 164 33.59 -34.52 -11.70
CA SER A 164 33.86 -33.21 -11.09
C SER A 164 33.27 -32.04 -11.89
N PHE A 165 33.41 -32.02 -13.22
CA PHE A 165 32.77 -31.00 -14.08
C PHE A 165 31.24 -31.08 -14.07
N THR A 166 30.66 -32.28 -13.97
CA THR A 166 29.20 -32.47 -13.94
C THR A 166 28.63 -31.95 -12.61
N VAL A 167 29.27 -32.26 -11.48
CA VAL A 167 28.90 -31.75 -10.15
C VAL A 167 29.03 -30.24 -10.07
N GLN A 168 30.08 -29.65 -10.64
CA GLN A 168 30.29 -28.19 -10.61
C GLN A 168 29.28 -27.45 -11.49
N LYS A 169 28.87 -28.05 -12.62
CA LYS A 169 27.80 -27.51 -13.48
C LYS A 169 26.43 -27.57 -12.78
N GLU A 170 26.11 -28.65 -12.07
CA GLU A 170 24.87 -28.78 -11.30
C GLU A 170 24.80 -27.76 -10.15
N GLN A 171 25.93 -27.51 -9.47
CA GLN A 171 26.02 -26.47 -8.42
C GLN A 171 25.80 -25.06 -8.97
N LEU A 172 26.34 -24.73 -10.15
CA LEU A 172 26.12 -23.45 -10.81
C LEU A 172 24.65 -23.26 -11.22
N ILE A 173 24.02 -24.28 -11.82
CA ILE A 173 22.59 -24.24 -12.19
C ILE A 173 21.71 -24.08 -10.95
N HIS A 174 22.05 -24.76 -9.86
CA HIS A 174 21.31 -24.66 -8.60
C HIS A 174 21.44 -23.25 -7.99
N ALA A 175 22.65 -22.68 -8.01
CA ALA A 175 22.90 -21.31 -7.55
C ALA A 175 22.14 -20.26 -8.37
N GLU A 176 22.14 -20.38 -9.71
CA GLU A 176 21.36 -19.51 -10.60
C GLU A 176 19.86 -19.60 -10.33
N LYS A 177 19.35 -20.83 -10.09
CA LYS A 177 17.93 -21.04 -9.74
C LYS A 177 17.57 -20.36 -8.42
N ILE A 178 18.38 -20.54 -7.37
CA ILE A 178 18.17 -19.88 -6.07
C ILE A 178 18.18 -18.36 -6.24
N GLN A 179 19.11 -17.80 -7.01
CA GLN A 179 19.19 -16.37 -7.24
C GLN A 179 17.96 -15.83 -7.98
N LYS A 180 17.46 -16.57 -8.99
CA LYS A 180 16.24 -16.22 -9.72
C LYS A 180 15.00 -16.30 -8.83
N ASP A 181 14.86 -17.35 -8.03
CA ASP A 181 13.75 -17.53 -7.10
C ASP A 181 13.73 -16.42 -6.03
N LYS A 182 14.90 -16.04 -5.52
CA LYS A 182 15.09 -14.92 -4.59
C LYS A 182 14.72 -13.57 -5.23
N LYS A 183 15.10 -13.34 -6.50
CA LYS A 183 14.69 -12.14 -7.26
C LYS A 183 13.17 -12.07 -7.38
N GLN A 184 12.54 -13.15 -7.82
CA GLN A 184 11.07 -13.21 -7.95
C GLN A 184 10.38 -13.04 -6.59
N GLY A 185 10.91 -13.67 -5.54
CA GLY A 185 10.40 -13.56 -4.16
C GLY A 185 10.32 -12.11 -3.68
N ARG A 186 11.43 -11.38 -3.84
CA ARG A 186 11.53 -9.96 -3.47
C ARG A 186 10.56 -9.07 -4.24
N ILE A 187 10.47 -9.25 -5.57
CA ILE A 187 9.54 -8.49 -6.41
C ILE A 187 8.09 -8.73 -5.97
N ILE A 188 7.68 -10.00 -5.82
CA ILE A 188 6.33 -10.37 -5.41
C ILE A 188 6.00 -9.79 -4.04
N ALA A 189 6.92 -9.92 -3.07
CA ALA A 189 6.74 -9.38 -1.73
C ALA A 189 6.57 -7.86 -1.74
N THR A 190 7.38 -7.12 -2.51
CA THR A 190 7.24 -5.66 -2.64
C THR A 190 5.89 -5.28 -3.25
N ILE A 191 5.48 -5.93 -4.34
CA ILE A 191 4.18 -5.67 -4.99
C ILE A 191 3.05 -5.88 -4.00
N ILE A 192 3.03 -7.01 -3.28
CA ILE A 192 1.99 -7.31 -2.29
C ILE A 192 1.95 -6.26 -1.20
N ILE A 193 3.10 -5.90 -0.62
CA ILE A 193 3.17 -4.89 0.45
C ILE A 193 2.61 -3.55 -0.04
N VAL A 194 3.05 -3.05 -1.19
CA VAL A 194 2.61 -1.74 -1.70
C VAL A 194 1.12 -1.77 -2.05
N LEU A 195 0.63 -2.82 -2.71
CA LEU A 195 -0.80 -2.96 -3.02
C LEU A 195 -1.66 -2.99 -1.75
N PHE A 196 -1.20 -3.67 -0.69
CA PHE A 196 -1.91 -3.71 0.59
C PHE A 196 -1.94 -2.37 1.30
N LEU A 197 -0.87 -1.58 1.21
CA LEU A 197 -0.80 -0.25 1.80
C LEU A 197 -1.70 0.75 1.07
N VAL A 198 -1.75 0.67 -0.27
CA VAL A 198 -2.52 1.60 -1.13
C VAL A 198 -4.01 1.24 -1.21
N HIS A 199 -4.37 -0.03 -1.00
CA HIS A 199 -5.75 -0.55 -1.04
C HIS A 199 -6.80 0.29 -0.27
N PRO A 200 -6.61 0.65 1.01
CA PRO A 200 -7.62 1.41 1.75
C PRO A 200 -7.87 2.80 1.16
N THR A 201 -6.83 3.48 0.66
CA THR A 201 -6.95 4.79 0.01
C THR A 201 -7.71 4.69 -1.32
N ILE A 202 -7.39 3.70 -2.16
CA ILE A 202 -8.14 3.46 -3.40
C ILE A 202 -9.60 3.18 -3.06
N THR A 203 -9.84 2.22 -2.16
CA THR A 203 -11.21 1.79 -1.83
C THR A 203 -12.04 2.94 -1.27
N SER A 204 -11.49 3.72 -0.34
CA SER A 204 -12.17 4.90 0.22
C SER A 204 -12.48 5.94 -0.84
N THR A 205 -11.52 6.26 -1.72
CA THR A 205 -11.74 7.26 -2.78
C THR A 205 -12.81 6.80 -3.77
N MET A 206 -12.81 5.52 -4.15
CA MET A 206 -13.81 4.98 -5.08
C MET A 206 -15.21 4.90 -4.45
N PHE A 207 -15.32 4.62 -3.14
CA PHE A 207 -16.60 4.70 -2.44
C PHE A 207 -17.07 6.15 -2.26
N ASN A 208 -16.18 7.09 -1.96
CA ASN A 208 -16.53 8.51 -1.81
C ASN A 208 -17.06 9.14 -3.10
N ALA A 209 -16.80 8.53 -4.27
CA ALA A 209 -17.46 8.89 -5.54
C ALA A 209 -18.98 8.66 -5.55
N PHE A 210 -19.54 8.01 -4.54
CA PHE A 210 -20.98 7.83 -4.34
C PHE A 210 -21.51 8.57 -3.11
N SER A 211 -20.65 9.32 -2.41
CA SER A 211 -21.03 10.06 -1.20
C SER A 211 -21.71 11.38 -1.61
N CYS A 212 -23.03 11.35 -1.69
CA CYS A 212 -23.85 12.50 -2.10
C CYS A 212 -24.62 13.08 -0.91
N GLN A 213 -24.61 14.40 -0.77
CA GLN A 213 -25.38 15.14 0.23
C GLN A 213 -26.36 16.10 -0.44
N ASN A 214 -27.52 16.29 0.17
CA ASN A 214 -28.53 17.21 -0.32
C ASN A 214 -28.21 18.64 0.13
N ILE A 215 -28.04 19.55 -0.82
CA ILE A 215 -27.88 20.99 -0.58
C ILE A 215 -28.93 21.72 -1.42
N ASP A 216 -29.81 22.46 -0.75
CA ASP A 216 -30.89 23.25 -1.37
C ASP A 216 -31.77 22.44 -2.34
N GLY A 217 -32.08 21.19 -1.98
CA GLY A 217 -32.91 20.30 -2.80
C GLY A 217 -32.17 19.61 -3.94
N THR A 218 -30.86 19.85 -4.11
CA THR A 218 -30.02 19.18 -5.11
C THR A 218 -28.98 18.29 -4.46
N GLU A 219 -28.86 17.05 -4.91
CA GLU A 219 -27.82 16.15 -4.43
C GLU A 219 -26.48 16.51 -5.08
N ARG A 220 -25.49 16.83 -4.25
CA ARG A 220 -24.14 17.21 -4.65
C ARG A 220 -23.13 16.28 -4.00
N LEU A 221 -22.03 16.04 -4.70
CA LEU A 221 -20.95 15.18 -4.22
C LEU A 221 -20.28 15.82 -3.00
N TYR A 222 -20.11 15.06 -1.93
CA TYR A 222 -19.56 15.56 -0.67
C TYR A 222 -18.13 16.13 -0.81
N GLU A 223 -17.28 15.47 -1.60
CA GLU A 223 -15.88 15.86 -1.82
C GLU A 223 -15.72 17.09 -2.73
N ASP A 224 -16.67 17.35 -3.63
CA ASP A 224 -16.69 18.53 -4.50
C ASP A 224 -18.15 18.96 -4.72
N LEU A 225 -18.59 19.93 -3.90
CA LEU A 225 -19.98 20.43 -3.91
C LEU A 225 -20.40 21.02 -5.25
N GLN A 226 -19.46 21.35 -6.14
CA GLN A 226 -19.79 21.84 -7.47
C GLN A 226 -20.24 20.70 -8.40
N VAL A 227 -20.00 19.43 -8.04
CA VAL A 227 -20.44 18.27 -8.81
C VAL A 227 -21.85 17.86 -8.35
N ILE A 228 -22.81 17.92 -9.28
CA ILE A 228 -24.17 17.44 -9.04
C ILE A 228 -24.18 15.91 -9.22
N CYS A 229 -24.68 15.20 -8.22
CA CYS A 229 -24.78 13.76 -8.24
C CYS A 229 -25.78 13.27 -9.28
N TYR A 230 -25.53 12.07 -9.81
CA TYR A 230 -26.38 11.39 -10.81
C TYR A 230 -26.63 12.17 -12.12
N GLN A 231 -25.89 13.24 -12.37
CA GLN A 231 -25.86 13.90 -13.67
C GLN A 231 -24.88 13.18 -14.62
N LYS A 232 -25.04 13.37 -15.94
CA LYS A 232 -24.31 12.63 -16.99
C LYS A 232 -22.81 12.42 -16.72
N SER A 233 -22.05 13.48 -16.40
CA SER A 233 -20.60 13.39 -16.18
C SER A 233 -20.24 12.57 -14.93
N HIS A 234 -20.86 12.88 -13.80
CA HIS A 234 -20.69 12.14 -12.56
C HIS A 234 -21.10 10.67 -12.70
N GLN A 235 -22.27 10.41 -13.28
CA GLN A 235 -22.83 9.07 -13.44
C GLN A 235 -21.95 8.18 -14.33
N ILE A 236 -21.44 8.71 -15.44
CA ILE A 236 -20.53 7.96 -16.31
C ILE A 236 -19.28 7.57 -15.55
N ILE A 237 -18.62 8.50 -14.86
CA ILE A 237 -17.33 8.23 -14.20
C ILE A 237 -17.52 7.35 -12.96
N ALA A 238 -18.52 7.62 -12.13
CA ALA A 238 -18.82 6.81 -10.95
C ALA A 238 -19.12 5.35 -11.35
N TYR A 239 -19.95 5.11 -12.37
CA TYR A 239 -20.30 3.74 -12.77
C TYR A 239 -19.27 3.05 -13.66
N SER A 240 -18.56 3.76 -14.54
CA SER A 240 -17.56 3.15 -15.43
C SER A 240 -16.18 3.00 -14.79
N VAL A 241 -15.82 3.86 -13.83
CA VAL A 241 -14.52 3.81 -13.16
C VAL A 241 -14.67 3.37 -11.71
N GLY A 242 -15.58 3.97 -10.96
CA GLY A 242 -15.77 3.71 -9.53
C GLY A 242 -16.18 2.26 -9.23
N ILE A 243 -17.30 1.79 -9.79
CA ILE A 243 -17.81 0.42 -9.53
C ILE A 243 -16.79 -0.66 -9.95
N PRO A 244 -16.24 -0.66 -11.19
CA PRO A 244 -15.26 -1.68 -11.58
C PRO A 244 -14.02 -1.64 -10.70
N SER A 245 -13.56 -0.46 -10.29
CA SER A 245 -12.41 -0.33 -9.39
C SER A 245 -12.70 -0.89 -7.99
N LEU A 246 -13.91 -0.70 -7.45
CA LEU A 246 -14.31 -1.30 -6.18
C LEU A 246 -14.36 -2.83 -6.25
N ILE A 247 -14.88 -3.39 -7.35
CA ILE A 247 -14.96 -4.84 -7.52
C ILE A 247 -13.56 -5.44 -7.71
N LEU A 248 -12.79 -4.92 -8.66
CA LEU A 248 -11.48 -5.45 -9.02
C LEU A 248 -10.43 -5.23 -7.92
N TRP A 249 -10.39 -4.02 -7.35
CA TRP A 249 -9.33 -3.64 -6.41
C TRP A 249 -9.82 -3.67 -4.98
N GLY A 250 -11.01 -3.12 -4.70
CA GLY A 250 -11.58 -3.07 -3.36
C GLY A 250 -11.81 -4.47 -2.79
N LEU A 251 -12.57 -5.32 -3.48
CA LEU A 251 -12.86 -6.69 -3.05
C LEU A 251 -11.84 -7.71 -3.60
N GLY A 252 -11.36 -7.50 -4.83
CA GLY A 252 -10.47 -8.45 -5.49
C GLY A 252 -9.11 -8.59 -4.82
N ILE A 253 -8.46 -7.51 -4.34
CA ILE A 253 -7.13 -7.59 -3.71
C ILE A 253 -7.17 -8.45 -2.41
N PRO A 254 -8.06 -8.17 -1.42
CA PRO A 254 -8.18 -9.01 -0.24
C PRO A 254 -8.54 -10.46 -0.58
N THR A 255 -9.48 -10.69 -1.50
CA THR A 255 -9.91 -12.03 -1.92
C THR A 255 -8.78 -12.81 -2.57
N TYR A 256 -8.04 -12.17 -3.48
CA TYR A 256 -6.93 -12.79 -4.19
C TYR A 256 -5.79 -13.16 -3.24
N GLY A 257 -5.42 -12.25 -2.33
CA GLY A 257 -4.43 -12.54 -1.30
C GLY A 257 -4.86 -13.69 -0.38
N LEU A 258 -6.14 -13.74 0.01
CA LEU A 258 -6.69 -14.83 0.82
C LEU A 258 -6.61 -16.16 0.08
N LEU A 259 -7.00 -16.17 -1.20
CA LEU A 259 -6.93 -17.36 -2.05
C LEU A 259 -5.48 -17.84 -2.23
N LEU A 260 -4.52 -16.93 -2.43
CA LEU A 260 -3.10 -17.25 -2.51
C LEU A 260 -2.60 -17.95 -1.23
N VAL A 261 -2.87 -17.37 -0.06
CA VAL A 261 -2.45 -17.94 1.22
C VAL A 261 -3.16 -19.26 1.49
N TYR A 262 -4.47 -19.33 1.20
CA TYR A 262 -5.27 -20.54 1.38
C TYR A 262 -4.76 -21.70 0.50
N ARG A 263 -4.44 -21.45 -0.78
CA ARG A 263 -3.93 -22.47 -1.69
C ARG A 263 -2.58 -23.03 -1.25
N ASN A 264 -1.76 -22.21 -0.60
CA ASN A 264 -0.43 -22.59 -0.10
C ASN A 264 -0.44 -22.91 1.41
N ARG A 265 -1.61 -23.08 2.04
CA ARG A 265 -1.76 -23.20 3.51
C ARG A 265 -0.94 -24.33 4.15
N LYS A 266 -0.71 -25.41 3.41
CA LYS A 266 0.07 -26.58 3.88
C LYS A 266 1.58 -26.32 3.91
N GLU A 267 2.03 -25.30 3.19
CA GLU A 267 3.45 -25.03 2.96
C GLU A 267 3.88 -23.64 3.45
N LEU A 268 3.06 -22.99 4.29
CA LEU A 268 3.32 -21.63 4.81
C LEU A 268 4.62 -21.51 5.62
N MET A 269 5.17 -22.62 6.12
CA MET A 269 6.42 -22.62 6.88
C MET A 269 7.66 -22.76 5.98
N LYS A 270 7.51 -23.10 4.69
CA LYS A 270 8.62 -23.20 3.75
C LYS A 270 9.22 -21.82 3.48
N PHE A 271 10.55 -21.77 3.35
CA PHE A 271 11.28 -20.51 3.16
C PHE A 271 10.83 -19.77 1.89
N GLU A 272 10.60 -20.49 0.80
CA GLU A 272 10.22 -19.93 -0.49
C GLU A 272 8.83 -19.27 -0.46
N VAL A 273 7.88 -19.90 0.24
CA VAL A 273 6.52 -19.38 0.44
C VAL A 273 6.54 -18.18 1.39
N LYS A 274 7.35 -18.27 2.44
CA LYS A 274 7.50 -17.20 3.44
C LYS A 274 8.18 -15.96 2.90
N GLU A 275 9.15 -16.11 2.00
CA GLU A 275 9.80 -14.98 1.32
C GLU A 275 8.79 -14.21 0.43
N LYS A 276 7.92 -14.93 -0.29
CA LYS A 276 6.92 -14.35 -1.22
C LYS A 276 5.71 -13.75 -0.50
N TYR A 277 5.11 -14.52 0.41
CA TYR A 277 3.79 -14.23 0.96
C TYR A 277 3.80 -13.99 2.47
N GLY A 278 4.97 -14.07 3.13
CA GLY A 278 5.07 -13.95 4.58
C GLY A 278 4.48 -12.65 5.13
N PHE A 279 4.47 -11.57 4.35
CA PHE A 279 3.79 -10.34 4.75
C PHE A 279 2.30 -10.55 5.11
N LEU A 280 1.61 -11.48 4.46
CA LEU A 280 0.18 -11.71 4.60
C LEU A 280 -0.21 -12.50 5.87
N TYR A 281 0.71 -13.29 6.42
CA TYR A 281 0.39 -14.23 7.51
C TYR A 281 1.43 -14.29 8.63
N ASN A 282 2.63 -13.72 8.48
CA ASN A 282 3.65 -13.73 9.54
C ASN A 282 3.12 -13.04 10.80
N GLY A 283 3.40 -13.60 11.96
CA GLY A 283 2.98 -13.06 13.26
C GLY A 283 1.58 -13.50 13.72
N TYR A 284 0.81 -14.18 12.85
CA TYR A 284 -0.47 -14.77 13.21
C TYR A 284 -0.33 -16.23 13.65
N ARG A 285 -1.25 -16.70 14.49
CA ARG A 285 -1.32 -18.10 14.94
C ARG A 285 -1.74 -19.00 13.77
N ASN A 286 -0.92 -20.00 13.44
CA ASN A 286 -1.21 -21.03 12.44
C ASN A 286 -1.56 -22.34 13.17
N PRO A 287 -2.66 -23.06 12.84
CA PRO A 287 -3.58 -22.87 11.70
C PRO A 287 -4.85 -22.06 11.98
N GLN A 288 -5.05 -21.57 13.20
CA GLN A 288 -6.34 -21.01 13.60
C GLN A 288 -6.63 -19.61 13.06
N ALA A 289 -5.61 -18.78 12.78
CA ALA A 289 -5.75 -17.35 12.48
C ALA A 289 -4.84 -16.83 11.35
N TYR A 290 -4.28 -17.68 10.48
CA TYR A 290 -3.36 -17.24 9.41
C TYR A 290 -3.99 -16.30 8.38
N PHE A 291 -5.33 -16.23 8.31
CA PHE A 291 -6.11 -15.39 7.39
C PHE A 291 -6.56 -14.06 8.01
N TRP A 292 -6.13 -13.76 9.24
CA TRP A 292 -6.65 -12.63 9.99
C TRP A 292 -6.35 -11.26 9.37
N GLU A 293 -5.23 -11.13 8.64
CA GLU A 293 -4.89 -9.91 7.90
C GLU A 293 -6.02 -9.52 6.93
N PHE A 294 -6.65 -10.50 6.27
CA PHE A 294 -7.75 -10.25 5.34
C PHE A 294 -9.02 -9.79 6.05
N ILE A 295 -9.29 -10.29 7.27
CA ILE A 295 -10.39 -9.79 8.11
C ILE A 295 -10.18 -8.31 8.44
N ILE A 296 -8.95 -7.91 8.77
CA ILE A 296 -8.62 -6.51 9.04
C ILE A 296 -8.86 -5.64 7.79
N MET A 297 -8.57 -6.14 6.58
CA MET A 297 -8.87 -5.43 5.34
C MET A 297 -10.37 -5.30 5.10
N TYR A 298 -11.14 -6.39 5.21
CA TYR A 298 -12.59 -6.36 5.04
C TYR A 298 -13.28 -5.46 6.07
N ARG A 299 -12.78 -5.41 7.31
CA ARG A 299 -13.24 -4.46 8.33
C ARG A 299 -13.20 -3.02 7.84
N LYS A 300 -12.09 -2.60 7.20
CA LYS A 300 -11.97 -1.24 6.64
C LYS A 300 -12.99 -0.99 5.53
N ILE A 301 -13.20 -1.98 4.65
CA ILE A 301 -14.20 -1.89 3.57
C ILE A 301 -15.61 -1.71 4.15
N VAL A 302 -15.97 -2.45 5.20
CA VAL A 302 -17.28 -2.32 5.85
C VAL A 302 -17.44 -0.95 6.52
N ILE A 303 -16.39 -0.42 7.16
CA ILE A 303 -16.44 0.93 7.76
C ILE A 303 -16.65 2.00 6.67
N ILE A 304 -15.92 1.91 5.56
CA ILE A 304 -16.10 2.83 4.43
C ILE A 304 -17.52 2.70 3.83
N PHE A 305 -18.03 1.47 3.72
CA PHE A 305 -19.39 1.24 3.25
C PHE A 305 -20.42 1.91 4.16
N ILE A 306 -20.31 1.71 5.49
CA ILE A 306 -21.17 2.39 6.47
C ILE A 306 -21.04 3.91 6.32
N GLN A 307 -19.82 4.43 6.20
CA GLN A 307 -19.57 5.85 6.04
C GLN A 307 -20.32 6.43 4.83
N VAL A 308 -20.23 5.80 3.66
CA VAL A 308 -20.83 6.37 2.44
C VAL A 308 -22.34 6.16 2.40
N PHE A 309 -22.82 4.93 2.63
CA PHE A 309 -24.23 4.61 2.40
C PHE A 309 -25.14 5.04 3.55
N LEU A 310 -24.65 5.13 4.79
CA LEU A 310 -25.45 5.61 5.92
C LEU A 310 -25.29 7.11 6.16
N ALA A 311 -24.50 7.84 5.34
CA ALA A 311 -24.38 9.29 5.44
C ALA A 311 -25.74 10.00 5.29
N GLN A 312 -26.61 9.51 4.41
CA GLN A 312 -27.93 10.11 4.16
C GLN A 312 -28.96 9.78 5.25
N SER A 313 -28.77 8.69 6.00
CA SER A 313 -29.70 8.27 7.06
C SER A 313 -29.57 9.05 8.37
N GLY A 314 -28.61 9.98 8.43
CA GLY A 314 -28.33 10.84 9.58
C GLY A 314 -27.04 10.47 10.33
N LYS A 315 -26.32 11.51 10.78
CA LYS A 315 -25.01 11.41 11.44
C LYS A 315 -25.02 10.50 12.67
N ILE A 316 -26.09 10.56 13.47
CA ILE A 316 -26.28 9.74 14.67
C ILE A 316 -26.38 8.24 14.32
N VAL A 317 -27.19 7.89 13.30
CA VAL A 317 -27.39 6.50 12.87
C VAL A 317 -26.08 5.92 12.32
N GLN A 318 -25.35 6.71 11.53
CA GLN A 318 -24.05 6.35 10.98
C GLN A 318 -23.01 6.08 12.09
N ALA A 319 -22.92 6.97 13.09
CA ALA A 319 -22.00 6.83 14.22
C ALA A 319 -22.33 5.62 15.10
N LEU A 320 -23.61 5.40 15.43
CA LEU A 320 -24.06 4.23 16.20
C LEU A 320 -23.78 2.91 15.46
N SER A 321 -24.06 2.86 14.16
CA SER A 321 -23.79 1.67 13.32
C SER A 321 -22.29 1.35 13.29
N THR A 322 -21.45 2.38 13.15
CA THR A 322 -19.99 2.24 13.18
C THR A 322 -19.50 1.77 14.55
N LEU A 323 -20.01 2.36 15.63
CA LEU A 323 -19.66 1.97 17.01
C LEU A 323 -20.01 0.50 17.28
N LEU A 324 -21.22 0.08 16.92
CA LEU A 324 -21.66 -1.31 17.06
C LEU A 324 -20.73 -2.26 16.28
N PHE A 325 -20.40 -1.92 15.03
CA PHE A 325 -19.49 -2.73 14.22
C PHE A 325 -18.08 -2.82 14.81
N LEU A 326 -17.54 -1.73 15.36
CA LEU A 326 -16.24 -1.72 16.04
C LEU A 326 -16.25 -2.59 17.30
N ILE A 327 -17.33 -2.56 18.10
CA ILE A 327 -17.50 -3.42 19.27
C ILE A 327 -17.52 -4.90 18.85
N LEU A 328 -18.22 -5.25 17.76
CA LEU A 328 -18.21 -6.61 17.21
C LEU A 328 -16.80 -7.03 16.78
N CYS A 329 -16.06 -6.16 16.08
CA CYS A 329 -14.68 -6.42 15.68
C CYS A 329 -13.73 -6.59 16.88
N LEU A 330 -13.92 -5.78 17.93
CA LEU A 330 -13.17 -5.88 19.17
C LEU A 330 -13.45 -7.21 19.86
N SER A 331 -14.72 -7.63 19.95
CA SER A 331 -15.10 -8.90 20.56
C SER A 331 -14.50 -10.10 19.80
N ALA A 332 -14.55 -10.07 18.47
CA ALA A 332 -13.92 -11.08 17.62
C ALA A 332 -12.39 -11.15 17.84
N THR A 333 -11.74 -10.00 17.95
CA THR A 333 -10.28 -9.90 18.21
C THR A 333 -9.93 -10.42 19.60
N ALA A 334 -10.71 -10.07 20.62
CA ALA A 334 -10.52 -10.49 22.00
C ALA A 334 -10.68 -12.02 22.17
N VAL A 335 -11.68 -12.62 21.48
CA VAL A 335 -11.91 -14.07 21.51
C VAL A 335 -10.85 -14.83 20.72
N LYS A 336 -10.49 -14.37 19.52
CA LYS A 336 -9.58 -15.13 18.66
C LYS A 336 -8.11 -14.96 18.99
N GLN A 337 -7.71 -13.82 19.57
CA GLN A 337 -6.31 -13.47 19.84
C GLN A 337 -5.37 -13.92 18.70
N PRO A 338 -5.56 -13.33 17.50
CA PRO A 338 -5.01 -13.85 16.26
C PRO A 338 -3.48 -13.81 16.21
N PHE A 339 -2.82 -12.93 16.97
CA PHE A 339 -1.37 -12.78 16.98
C PHE A 339 -0.69 -13.81 17.88
N GLN A 340 0.53 -14.21 17.52
CA GLN A 340 1.33 -15.15 18.30
C GLN A 340 1.70 -14.58 19.68
N ASN A 341 2.09 -13.29 19.72
CA ASN A 341 2.52 -12.63 20.96
C ASN A 341 1.34 -11.92 21.63
N LEU A 342 1.20 -12.08 22.96
CA LEU A 342 0.17 -11.40 23.76
C LEU A 342 0.24 -9.87 23.64
N PRO A 343 1.41 -9.22 23.73
CA PRO A 343 1.49 -7.76 23.58
C PRO A 343 0.96 -7.26 22.22
N LEU A 344 1.12 -8.04 21.15
CA LEU A 344 0.59 -7.68 19.84
C LEU A 344 -0.94 -7.77 19.80
N ASN A 345 -1.53 -8.76 20.48
CA ASN A 345 -2.98 -8.83 20.64
C ASN A 345 -3.51 -7.66 21.47
N SER A 346 -2.81 -7.29 22.56
CA SER A 346 -3.17 -6.13 23.36
C SER A 346 -3.12 -4.83 22.54
N LEU A 347 -2.10 -4.65 21.69
CA LEU A 347 -1.99 -3.47 20.83
C LEU A 347 -3.14 -3.35 19.82
N GLU A 348 -3.53 -4.44 19.14
CA GLU A 348 -4.70 -4.41 18.24
C GLU A 348 -5.99 -4.11 18.99
N SER A 349 -6.20 -4.73 20.17
CA SER A 349 -7.37 -4.46 21.01
C SER A 349 -7.42 -3.02 21.51
N ILE A 350 -6.28 -2.44 21.92
CA ILE A 350 -6.18 -1.03 22.33
C ILE A 350 -6.48 -0.11 21.15
N SER A 351 -5.99 -0.42 19.95
CA SER A 351 -6.27 0.34 18.72
C SER A 351 -7.76 0.34 18.35
N LEU A 352 -8.43 -0.81 18.47
CA LEU A 352 -9.87 -0.91 18.24
C LEU A 352 -10.67 -0.19 19.34
N MET A 353 -10.25 -0.33 20.59
CA MET A 353 -10.87 0.36 21.73
C MET A 353 -10.76 1.87 21.58
N SER A 354 -9.58 2.40 21.25
CA SER A 354 -9.40 3.85 21.07
C SER A 354 -10.27 4.39 19.95
N SER A 355 -10.37 3.67 18.82
CA SER A 355 -11.25 4.06 17.71
C SER A 355 -12.74 4.05 18.11
N ALA A 356 -13.19 3.03 18.87
CA ALA A 356 -14.56 2.97 19.39
C ALA A 356 -14.86 4.11 20.36
N ILE A 357 -13.94 4.42 21.27
CA ILE A 357 -14.05 5.56 22.19
C ILE A 357 -14.12 6.87 21.40
N THR A 358 -13.30 7.05 20.36
CA THR A 358 -13.34 8.24 19.50
C THR A 358 -14.72 8.44 18.87
N VAL A 359 -15.31 7.38 18.28
CA VAL A 359 -16.67 7.45 17.70
C VAL A 359 -17.71 7.75 18.78
N TYR A 360 -17.62 7.12 19.95
CA TYR A 360 -18.53 7.37 21.07
C TYR A 360 -18.48 8.82 21.56
N CYS A 361 -17.28 9.41 21.69
CA CYS A 361 -17.13 10.81 22.04
C CYS A 361 -17.73 11.74 20.96
N GLY A 362 -17.56 11.41 19.68
CA GLY A 362 -18.19 12.15 18.58
C GLY A 362 -19.71 12.12 18.64
N LEU A 363 -20.29 10.99 19.00
CA LEU A 363 -21.74 10.86 19.19
C LEU A 363 -22.28 11.79 20.29
N PHE A 364 -21.57 11.90 21.42
CA PHE A 364 -21.96 12.79 22.51
C PHE A 364 -21.97 14.26 22.07
N TYR A 365 -20.98 14.66 21.26
CA TYR A 365 -20.88 16.02 20.75
C TYR A 365 -22.03 16.38 19.79
N ILE A 366 -22.38 15.47 18.88
CA ILE A 366 -23.53 15.66 17.98
C ILE A 366 -24.83 15.76 18.76
N ALA A 367 -25.01 14.92 19.79
CA ALA A 367 -26.22 14.92 20.59
C ALA A 367 -26.41 16.26 21.32
N ASP A 368 -25.33 16.81 21.89
CA ASP A 368 -25.34 18.13 22.54
C ASP A 368 -25.64 19.26 21.54
N ALA A 369 -24.99 19.24 20.37
CA ALA A 369 -25.24 20.21 19.31
C ALA A 369 -26.70 20.18 18.81
N SER A 370 -27.26 18.98 18.65
CA SER A 370 -28.65 18.77 18.24
C SER A 370 -29.63 19.34 19.28
N PHE A 371 -29.37 19.08 20.58
CA PHE A 371 -30.18 19.61 21.67
C PHE A 371 -30.15 21.14 21.73
N LYS A 372 -28.97 21.74 21.55
CA LYS A 372 -28.81 23.19 21.55
C LYS A 372 -29.56 23.85 20.39
N ALA A 373 -29.45 23.28 19.18
CA ALA A 373 -30.16 23.79 18.01
C ALA A 373 -31.68 23.80 18.20
N GLU A 374 -32.23 22.76 18.84
CA GLU A 374 -33.66 22.69 19.15
C GLU A 374 -34.08 23.70 20.22
N SER A 375 -33.25 23.91 21.25
CA SER A 375 -33.50 24.95 22.27
C SER A 375 -33.48 26.37 21.70
N ASP A 376 -32.54 26.70 20.80
CA ASP A 376 -32.45 28.02 20.16
C ASP A 376 -33.65 28.28 19.24
N PHE A 377 -34.13 27.24 18.54
CA PHE A 377 -35.34 27.32 17.73
C PHE A 377 -36.61 27.53 18.58
N SER A 378 -36.72 26.84 19.72
CA SER A 378 -37.83 27.05 20.67
C SER A 378 -37.83 28.49 21.20
N MET A 379 -36.68 29.00 21.64
CA MET A 379 -36.59 30.38 22.15
C MET A 379 -36.92 31.44 21.08
N THR A 380 -36.59 31.20 19.81
CA THR A 380 -36.90 32.14 18.71
C THR A 380 -38.38 32.11 18.28
N ASN A 381 -39.06 30.97 18.39
CA ASN A 381 -40.51 30.92 18.15
C ASN A 381 -41.31 31.55 19.29
N ASP A 382 -40.90 31.31 20.54
CA ASP A 382 -41.57 31.90 21.70
C ASP A 382 -41.36 33.42 21.74
N SER A 383 -40.16 33.92 21.41
CA SER A 383 -39.91 35.37 21.35
C SER A 383 -40.60 36.09 20.18
N LYS A 384 -40.99 35.38 19.11
CA LYS A 384 -41.87 35.93 18.05
C LYS A 384 -43.34 35.99 18.47
N LEU A 385 -43.77 35.16 19.42
CA LEU A 385 -45.14 35.19 19.95
C LEU A 385 -45.39 36.37 20.91
N PHE A 386 -44.33 36.97 21.47
CA PHE A 386 -44.41 38.14 22.36
C PHE A 386 -44.36 39.50 21.63
N LEU A 387 -44.22 39.53 20.31
CA LEU A 387 -44.10 40.76 19.51
C LEU A 387 -45.26 41.01 18.53
N PHE A 388 -46.41 40.34 18.70
CA PHE A 388 -47.65 40.64 17.97
C PHE A 388 -48.82 40.88 18.92
#